data_AF-A0A1H2YDM8-F1
#
_entry.id   AF-A0A1H2YDM8-F1
#
_cell.length_a   1.000
_cell.length_b   1.000
_cell.length_c   1.000
_cell.angle_alpha   90.00
_cell.angle_beta   90.00
_cell.angle_gamma   90.00
#
_symmetry.space_group_name_H-M   'P 1'
#
loop_
_entity.id
_entity.type
_entity.pdbx_description
1 polymer ?
#
loop_
_entity_poly.entity_id
_entity_poly.type
_entity_poly.pdbx_seq_one_letter_code
_entity_poly.pdbx_strand_id
1 'polypeptide(L)'
;MTPADLFAPRQALAARLLPAALPAGEGDDGAHDLAHLGRVWANVRRIAAVEGGDEEILAAATLLHDCVSVEKNSPDRPRASRLAAARACEVLAALDWTADRIGAVAHAIAAHSFSARIPPETPEARILQDADRLDALGFVGVARCFYTGGRMGGGLCDPLDPRAEARPLDDARYAIDHFPAKLLGLAQGFQTAEGARLAQARHARLVAFHDGFLEEIGAAAPRQETPEETPA
;
A
#
# COMPACT_ATOMS: atom_id res chain seq x y z
N MET A 1 23.20 -9.54 8.32
CA MET A 1 21.78 -9.23 8.08
C MET A 1 21.42 -9.78 6.72
N THR A 2 20.42 -10.65 6.64
CA THR A 2 19.90 -11.26 5.41
C THR A 2 18.54 -10.65 5.06
N PRO A 3 18.05 -10.76 3.80
CA PRO A 3 16.69 -10.36 3.44
C PRO A 3 15.59 -10.94 4.36
N ALA A 4 15.78 -12.15 4.86
CA ALA A 4 14.84 -12.81 5.77
C ALA A 4 14.76 -12.13 7.15
N ASP A 5 15.79 -11.37 7.56
CA ASP A 5 15.81 -10.69 8.86
C ASP A 5 14.75 -9.58 8.95
N LEU A 6 14.29 -9.05 7.82
CA LEU A 6 13.17 -8.10 7.76
C LEU A 6 11.88 -8.69 8.32
N PHE A 7 11.74 -10.02 8.29
CA PHE A 7 10.52 -10.72 8.67
C PHE A 7 10.57 -11.27 10.09
N ALA A 8 11.43 -10.72 10.96
CA ALA A 8 11.47 -11.10 12.36
C ALA A 8 10.07 -11.02 13.01
N PRO A 9 9.67 -12.02 13.84
CA PRO A 9 10.40 -13.22 14.29
C PRO A 9 10.22 -14.45 13.38
N ARG A 10 9.73 -14.28 12.15
CA ARG A 10 9.46 -15.35 11.17
C ARG A 10 10.55 -15.47 10.11
N GLN A 11 11.81 -15.15 10.45
CA GLN A 11 12.94 -15.18 9.50
C GLN A 11 13.12 -16.56 8.86
N ALA A 12 12.93 -17.65 9.64
CA ALA A 12 13.09 -19.01 9.11
C ALA A 12 12.05 -19.35 8.03
N LEU A 13 10.80 -18.89 8.20
CA LEU A 13 9.76 -19.04 7.18
C LEU A 13 10.05 -18.15 5.98
N ALA A 14 10.47 -16.90 6.21
CA ALA A 14 10.84 -15.97 5.14
C ALA A 14 11.98 -16.51 4.27
N ALA A 15 13.01 -17.11 4.88
CA ALA A 15 14.11 -17.73 4.15
C ALA A 15 13.64 -18.84 3.19
N ARG A 16 12.56 -19.57 3.53
CA ARG A 16 11.97 -20.61 2.67
C ARG A 16 11.08 -20.04 1.57
N LEU A 17 10.38 -18.94 1.82
CA LEU A 17 9.38 -18.38 0.90
C LEU A 17 9.92 -17.28 -0.03
N LEU A 18 10.96 -16.55 0.38
CA LEU A 18 11.53 -15.46 -0.42
C LEU A 18 11.95 -15.86 -1.84
N PRO A 19 12.51 -17.06 -2.10
CA PRO A 19 12.81 -17.49 -3.47
C PRO A 19 11.57 -17.60 -4.37
N ALA A 20 10.41 -17.91 -3.80
CA ALA A 20 9.14 -17.95 -4.52
C ALA A 20 8.47 -16.58 -4.62
N ALA A 21 8.69 -15.70 -3.63
CA ALA A 21 8.19 -14.33 -3.62
C ALA A 21 8.91 -13.42 -4.63
N LEU A 22 10.22 -13.60 -4.76
CA LEU A 22 11.11 -12.78 -5.58
C LEU A 22 11.93 -13.70 -6.51
N PRO A 23 11.31 -14.27 -7.57
CA PRO A 23 12.02 -15.15 -8.48
C PRO A 23 13.19 -14.39 -9.13
N ALA A 24 14.37 -15.01 -9.12
CA ALA A 24 15.57 -14.39 -9.67
C ALA A 24 15.40 -14.11 -11.17
N GLY A 25 15.50 -12.84 -11.58
CA GLY A 25 15.61 -12.46 -13.00
C GLY A 25 14.58 -11.50 -13.57
N GLU A 26 13.61 -10.98 -12.79
CA GLU A 26 12.59 -10.07 -13.32
C GLU A 26 12.45 -8.77 -12.54
N GLY A 27 12.76 -7.65 -13.20
CA GLY A 27 11.99 -6.41 -13.04
C GLY A 27 12.62 -5.28 -12.21
N ASP A 28 13.02 -4.21 -12.90
CA ASP A 28 13.37 -2.86 -12.41
C ASP A 28 12.16 -2.11 -11.78
N ASP A 29 11.27 -2.83 -11.08
CA ASP A 29 10.13 -2.25 -10.37
C ASP A 29 10.46 -2.10 -8.88
N GLY A 30 11.15 -1.02 -8.53
CA GLY A 30 11.41 -0.61 -7.13
C GLY A 30 10.15 -0.31 -6.30
N ALA A 31 8.95 -0.61 -6.80
CA ALA A 31 7.69 -0.48 -6.06
C ALA A 31 7.14 -1.81 -5.51
N HIS A 32 7.57 -2.98 -6.03
CA HIS A 32 7.17 -4.34 -5.60
C HIS A 32 8.37 -5.19 -5.15
N ASP A 33 9.35 -4.52 -4.54
CA ASP A 33 10.62 -5.11 -4.15
C ASP A 33 10.60 -5.63 -2.71
N LEU A 34 11.69 -6.29 -2.30
CA LEU A 34 11.94 -6.73 -0.92
C LEU A 34 11.64 -5.62 0.12
N ALA A 35 11.86 -4.36 -0.23
CA ALA A 35 11.57 -3.23 0.65
C ALA A 35 10.07 -3.01 0.83
N HIS A 36 9.25 -3.16 -0.22
CA HIS A 36 7.79 -3.19 -0.09
C HIS A 36 7.33 -4.32 0.84
N LEU A 37 7.76 -5.56 0.60
CA LEU A 37 7.38 -6.69 1.47
C LEU A 37 7.76 -6.43 2.94
N GLY A 38 8.95 -5.87 3.19
CA GLY A 38 9.40 -5.51 4.54
C GLY A 38 8.54 -4.42 5.19
N ARG A 39 8.11 -3.40 4.44
CA ARG A 39 7.21 -2.34 4.96
C ARG A 39 5.80 -2.86 5.21
N VAL A 40 5.27 -3.71 4.34
CA VAL A 40 3.97 -4.38 4.56
C VAL A 40 4.05 -5.25 5.81
N TRP A 41 5.12 -6.05 5.97
CA TRP A 41 5.30 -6.86 7.18
C TRP A 41 5.35 -6.00 8.46
N ALA A 42 6.06 -4.87 8.43
CA ALA A 42 6.09 -3.94 9.55
C ALA A 42 4.69 -3.37 9.87
N ASN A 43 3.84 -3.15 8.87
CA ASN A 43 2.45 -2.73 9.07
C ASN A 43 1.60 -3.88 9.64
N VAL A 44 1.70 -5.09 9.05
CA VAL A 44 1.01 -6.30 9.53
C VAL A 44 1.31 -6.53 11.01
N ARG A 45 2.59 -6.49 11.40
CA ARG A 45 3.04 -6.65 12.78
C ARG A 45 2.46 -5.62 13.75
N ARG A 46 2.25 -4.37 13.30
CA ARG A 46 1.66 -3.30 14.11
C ARG A 46 0.17 -3.52 14.31
N ILE A 47 -0.55 -3.85 13.24
CA ILE A 47 -1.98 -4.10 13.29
C ILE A 47 -2.25 -5.36 14.13
N ALA A 48 -1.55 -6.46 13.85
CA ALA A 48 -1.70 -7.74 14.55
C ALA A 48 -1.36 -7.67 16.05
N ALA A 49 -0.52 -6.72 16.47
CA ALA A 49 -0.24 -6.50 17.90
C ALA A 49 -1.47 -6.00 18.68
N VAL A 50 -2.47 -5.43 18.00
CA VAL A 50 -3.72 -4.93 18.58
C VAL A 50 -4.89 -5.86 18.23
N GLU A 51 -4.99 -6.26 16.96
CA GLU A 51 -6.12 -7.01 16.40
C GLU A 51 -5.96 -8.54 16.55
N GLY A 52 -4.75 -9.03 16.85
CA GLY A 52 -4.43 -10.46 16.90
C GLY A 52 -4.18 -11.06 15.51
N GLY A 53 -4.55 -12.34 15.35
CA GLY A 53 -4.34 -13.13 14.13
C GLY A 53 -3.15 -14.10 14.23
N ASP A 54 -3.17 -15.13 13.39
CA ASP A 54 -2.08 -16.10 13.27
C ASP A 54 -0.91 -15.48 12.51
N GLU A 55 0.17 -15.22 13.26
CA GLU A 55 1.36 -14.57 12.72
C GLU A 55 2.05 -15.38 11.61
N GLU A 56 1.97 -16.71 11.63
CA GLU A 56 2.60 -17.52 10.59
C GLU A 56 1.80 -17.46 9.28
N ILE A 57 0.46 -17.46 9.35
CA ILE A 57 -0.42 -17.19 8.20
C ILE A 57 -0.16 -15.77 7.66
N LEU A 58 -0.11 -14.78 8.54
CA LEU A 58 0.18 -13.39 8.17
C LEU A 58 1.53 -13.23 7.48
N ALA A 59 2.58 -13.89 7.99
CA ALA A 59 3.90 -13.85 7.39
C ALA A 59 3.91 -14.49 6.00
N ALA A 60 3.33 -15.69 5.86
CA ALA A 60 3.23 -16.38 4.57
C ALA A 60 2.43 -15.57 3.55
N ALA A 61 1.28 -15.03 3.96
CA ALA A 61 0.45 -14.21 3.10
C ALA A 61 1.16 -12.91 2.68
N THR A 62 1.84 -12.24 3.61
CA THR A 62 2.64 -11.03 3.31
C THR A 62 3.74 -11.33 2.29
N LEU A 63 4.48 -12.43 2.46
CA LEU A 63 5.58 -12.78 1.57
C LEU A 63 5.10 -13.12 0.15
N LEU A 64 3.90 -13.67 0.01
CA LEU A 64 3.42 -14.24 -1.26
C LEU A 64 2.32 -13.43 -1.94
N HIS A 65 1.83 -12.33 -1.35
CA HIS A 65 0.63 -11.66 -1.88
C HIS A 65 0.77 -11.09 -3.30
N ASP A 66 2.00 -10.75 -3.68
CA ASP A 66 2.38 -10.22 -5.01
C ASP A 66 3.42 -11.12 -5.71
N CYS A 67 3.49 -12.41 -5.37
CA CYS A 67 4.48 -13.35 -5.96
C CYS A 67 4.24 -13.67 -7.45
N VAL A 68 3.20 -13.11 -8.07
CA VAL A 68 2.91 -13.24 -9.50
C VAL A 68 2.88 -11.86 -10.14
N SER A 69 3.82 -11.60 -11.04
CA SER A 69 3.85 -10.37 -11.81
C SER A 69 2.82 -10.42 -12.94
N VAL A 70 1.87 -9.49 -12.91
CA VAL A 70 0.91 -9.25 -13.99
C VAL A 70 1.10 -7.83 -14.48
N GLU A 71 1.38 -7.66 -15.77
CA GLU A 71 1.58 -6.34 -16.38
C GLU A 71 0.41 -5.39 -16.08
N LYS A 72 0.73 -4.11 -15.84
CA LYS A 72 -0.26 -3.10 -15.41
C LYS A 72 -1.40 -2.91 -16.42
N ASN A 73 -1.15 -3.13 -17.71
CA ASN A 73 -2.13 -3.00 -18.78
C ASN A 73 -2.79 -4.33 -19.18
N SER A 74 -2.48 -5.43 -18.48
CA SER A 74 -3.03 -6.73 -18.79
C SER A 74 -4.51 -6.82 -18.40
N PRO A 75 -5.38 -7.46 -19.21
CA PRO A 75 -6.76 -7.75 -18.83
C PRO A 75 -6.86 -8.66 -17.60
N ASP A 76 -5.78 -9.38 -17.26
CA ASP A 76 -5.72 -10.23 -16.07
C ASP A 76 -5.34 -9.47 -14.79
N ARG A 77 -5.11 -8.14 -14.84
CA ARG A 77 -4.78 -7.35 -13.64
C ARG A 77 -5.80 -7.50 -12.50
N PRO A 78 -7.12 -7.54 -12.74
CA PRO A 78 -8.11 -7.83 -11.69
C PRO A 78 -8.01 -9.25 -11.09
N ARG A 79 -7.28 -10.16 -11.75
CA ARG A 79 -7.06 -11.55 -11.33
C ARG A 79 -5.69 -11.75 -10.67
N ALA A 80 -4.83 -10.74 -10.62
CA ALA A 80 -3.46 -10.85 -10.09
C ALA A 80 -3.43 -11.44 -8.66
N SER A 81 -4.28 -10.95 -7.75
CA SER A 81 -4.34 -11.48 -6.37
C SER A 81 -4.81 -12.94 -6.32
N ARG A 82 -5.69 -13.37 -7.23
CA ARG A 82 -6.13 -14.77 -7.34
C ARG A 82 -5.03 -15.68 -7.90
N LEU A 83 -4.23 -15.17 -8.84
CA LEU A 83 -3.09 -15.89 -9.39
C LEU A 83 -1.99 -16.06 -8.32
N ALA A 84 -1.71 -15.00 -7.56
CA ALA A 84 -0.80 -15.06 -6.41
C ALA A 84 -1.29 -16.04 -5.34
N ALA A 85 -2.60 -16.04 -5.04
CA ALA A 85 -3.18 -17.00 -4.10
C ALA A 85 -3.03 -18.45 -4.58
N ALA A 86 -3.29 -18.71 -5.87
CA ALA A 86 -3.10 -20.04 -6.45
C ALA A 86 -1.63 -20.49 -6.39
N ARG A 87 -0.70 -19.58 -6.70
CA ARG A 87 0.74 -19.85 -6.59
C ARG A 87 1.16 -20.11 -5.14
N ALA A 88 0.61 -19.38 -4.18
CA ALA A 88 0.87 -19.60 -2.77
C ALA A 88 0.40 -20.98 -2.31
N CYS A 89 -0.73 -21.50 -2.81
CA CYS A 89 -1.17 -22.86 -2.53
C CYS A 89 -0.12 -23.91 -2.96
N GLU A 90 0.44 -23.78 -4.16
CA GLU A 90 1.47 -24.71 -4.66
C GLU A 90 2.73 -24.65 -3.80
N VAL A 91 3.20 -23.44 -3.48
CA VAL A 91 4.42 -23.22 -2.69
C VAL A 91 4.26 -23.81 -1.29
N LEU A 92 3.13 -23.54 -0.63
CA LEU A 92 2.90 -24.00 0.74
C LEU A 92 2.62 -25.50 0.83
N ALA A 93 1.95 -26.09 -0.18
CA ALA A 93 1.78 -27.53 -0.28
C ALA A 93 3.14 -28.25 -0.39
N ALA A 94 4.08 -27.70 -1.17
CA ALA A 94 5.44 -28.23 -1.26
C ALA A 94 6.27 -28.08 0.03
N LEU A 95 5.79 -27.27 0.99
CA LEU A 95 6.37 -27.10 2.32
C LEU A 95 5.63 -27.89 3.41
N ASP A 96 4.76 -28.83 3.02
CA ASP A 96 3.97 -29.71 3.89
C ASP A 96 2.98 -28.98 4.82
N TRP A 97 2.46 -27.83 4.39
CA TRP A 97 1.40 -27.15 5.13
C TRP A 97 0.06 -27.89 5.02
N THR A 98 -0.71 -27.86 6.09
CA THR A 98 -2.08 -28.42 6.11
C THR A 98 -3.01 -27.62 5.20
N ALA A 99 -4.00 -28.30 4.60
CA ALA A 99 -5.00 -27.68 3.72
C ALA A 99 -5.69 -26.45 4.35
N ASP A 100 -6.03 -26.51 5.64
CA ASP A 100 -6.70 -25.39 6.34
C ASP A 100 -5.83 -24.13 6.38
N ARG A 101 -4.55 -24.26 6.73
CA ARG A 101 -3.60 -23.14 6.76
C ARG A 101 -3.33 -22.59 5.35
N ILE A 102 -3.24 -23.46 4.35
CA ILE A 102 -3.10 -23.05 2.94
C ILE A 102 -4.32 -22.22 2.53
N GLY A 103 -5.53 -22.69 2.85
CA GLY A 103 -6.78 -21.99 2.55
C GLY A 103 -6.84 -20.60 3.19
N ALA A 104 -6.40 -20.47 4.44
CA ALA A 104 -6.34 -19.18 5.13
C ALA A 104 -5.35 -18.20 4.47
N VAL A 105 -4.16 -18.66 4.11
CA VAL A 105 -3.17 -17.83 3.39
C VAL A 105 -3.71 -17.42 2.01
N ALA A 106 -4.27 -18.36 1.26
CA ALA A 106 -4.81 -18.12 -0.07
C ALA A 106 -5.95 -17.10 -0.04
N HIS A 107 -6.84 -17.18 0.95
CA HIS A 107 -7.92 -16.20 1.14
C HIS A 107 -7.37 -14.81 1.46
N ALA A 108 -6.42 -14.71 2.40
CA ALA A 108 -5.79 -13.43 2.74
C ALA A 108 -5.13 -12.77 1.52
N ILE A 109 -4.39 -13.56 0.72
CA ILE A 109 -3.77 -13.08 -0.52
C ILE A 109 -4.84 -12.68 -1.55
N ALA A 110 -5.86 -13.51 -1.79
CA ALA A 110 -6.89 -13.20 -2.78
C ALA A 110 -7.64 -11.91 -2.44
N ALA A 111 -7.94 -11.70 -1.15
CA ALA A 111 -8.71 -10.58 -0.63
C ALA A 111 -7.92 -9.28 -0.41
N HIS A 112 -6.57 -9.30 -0.39
CA HIS A 112 -5.81 -8.08 -0.09
C HIS A 112 -6.06 -6.95 -1.11
N SER A 113 -6.27 -7.29 -2.38
CA SER A 113 -6.45 -6.31 -3.44
C SER A 113 -7.90 -5.79 -3.49
N PHE A 114 -8.08 -4.48 -3.31
CA PHE A 114 -9.39 -3.82 -3.47
C PHE A 114 -9.98 -4.00 -4.87
N SER A 115 -9.13 -4.04 -5.91
CA SER A 115 -9.57 -4.21 -7.29
C SER A 115 -10.19 -5.58 -7.56
N ALA A 116 -9.83 -6.60 -6.77
CA ALA A 116 -10.38 -7.95 -6.90
C ALA A 116 -11.82 -8.07 -6.35
N ARG A 117 -12.28 -7.10 -5.54
CA ARG A 117 -13.60 -7.08 -4.90
C ARG A 117 -13.94 -8.36 -4.13
N ILE A 118 -12.93 -8.98 -3.53
CA ILE A 118 -13.10 -10.16 -2.67
C ILE A 118 -13.18 -9.66 -1.22
N PRO A 119 -14.26 -9.96 -0.48
CA PRO A 119 -14.38 -9.56 0.92
C PRO A 119 -13.31 -10.22 1.81
N PRO A 120 -12.61 -9.45 2.67
CA PRO A 120 -11.72 -10.00 3.69
C PRO A 120 -12.53 -10.49 4.90
N GLU A 121 -12.88 -11.78 4.87
CA GLU A 121 -13.69 -12.46 5.88
C GLU A 121 -12.92 -12.82 7.17
N THR A 122 -11.62 -13.14 7.06
CA THR A 122 -10.78 -13.54 8.20
C THR A 122 -10.02 -12.36 8.81
N PRO A 123 -9.61 -12.44 10.09
CA PRO A 123 -8.72 -11.45 10.69
C PRO A 123 -7.46 -11.23 9.87
N GLU A 124 -6.82 -12.31 9.39
CA GLU A 124 -5.58 -12.24 8.63
C GLU A 124 -5.76 -11.55 7.28
N ALA A 125 -6.87 -11.79 6.59
CA ALA A 125 -7.20 -11.11 5.34
C ALA A 125 -7.42 -9.60 5.53
N ARG A 126 -8.11 -9.22 6.62
CA ARG A 126 -8.35 -7.81 6.96
C ARG A 126 -7.04 -7.09 7.29
N ILE A 127 -6.20 -7.73 8.10
CA ILE A 127 -4.89 -7.21 8.49
C ILE A 127 -3.99 -7.03 7.27
N LEU A 128 -3.90 -8.03 6.39
CA LEU A 128 -3.05 -7.95 5.19
C LEU A 128 -3.54 -6.86 4.24
N GLN A 129 -4.85 -6.80 3.98
CA GLN A 129 -5.45 -5.77 3.13
C GLN A 129 -5.13 -4.35 3.65
N ASP A 130 -5.32 -4.12 4.96
CA ASP A 130 -5.03 -2.84 5.58
C ASP A 130 -3.52 -2.52 5.56
N ALA A 131 -2.68 -3.51 5.86
CA ALA A 131 -1.23 -3.33 5.94
C ALA A 131 -0.59 -3.00 4.59
N ASP A 132 -1.05 -3.65 3.52
CA ASP A 132 -0.63 -3.35 2.14
C ASP A 132 -1.07 -1.93 1.75
N ARG A 133 -2.36 -1.61 1.97
CA ARG A 133 -2.90 -0.29 1.66
C ARG A 133 -2.21 0.85 2.41
N LEU A 134 -1.78 0.63 3.65
CA LEU A 134 -1.01 1.60 4.43
C LEU A 134 0.31 1.99 3.73
N ASP A 135 0.92 1.12 2.92
CA ASP A 135 2.19 1.41 2.23
C ASP A 135 2.06 2.50 1.15
N ALA A 136 0.83 2.74 0.67
CA ALA A 136 0.52 3.84 -0.26
C ALA A 136 0.27 5.19 0.44
N LEU A 137 0.27 5.23 1.78
CA LEU A 137 -0.05 6.43 2.57
C LEU A 137 1.18 7.01 3.31
N GLY A 138 1.05 8.26 3.77
CA GLY A 138 2.08 8.94 4.56
C GLY A 138 3.34 9.26 3.76
N PHE A 139 4.48 9.39 4.43
CA PHE A 139 5.73 9.80 3.78
C PHE A 139 6.22 8.82 2.71
N VAL A 140 5.99 7.52 2.89
CA VAL A 140 6.29 6.51 1.85
C VAL A 140 5.38 6.70 0.65
N GLY A 141 4.08 6.95 0.87
CA GLY A 141 3.13 7.28 -0.19
C GLY A 141 3.55 8.52 -0.99
N VAL A 142 3.97 9.59 -0.31
CA VAL A 142 4.54 10.80 -0.93
C VAL A 142 5.74 10.43 -1.81
N ALA A 143 6.74 9.74 -1.25
CA ALA A 143 7.94 9.38 -1.99
C ALA A 143 7.63 8.52 -3.22
N ARG A 144 6.74 7.53 -3.09
CA ARG A 144 6.29 6.67 -4.20
C ARG A 144 5.55 7.45 -5.28
N CYS A 145 4.74 8.45 -4.90
CA CYS A 145 4.01 9.30 -5.82
C CYS A 145 4.98 10.06 -6.74
N PHE A 146 5.95 10.77 -6.16
CA PHE A 146 6.94 11.53 -6.94
C PHE A 146 7.91 10.62 -7.71
N TYR A 147 8.35 9.51 -7.12
CA TYR A 147 9.20 8.54 -7.81
C TYR A 147 8.51 7.97 -9.06
N THR A 148 7.24 7.58 -8.93
CA THR A 148 6.45 7.05 -10.05
C THR A 148 6.18 8.13 -11.10
N GLY A 149 5.76 9.33 -10.68
CA GLY A 149 5.51 10.46 -11.58
C GLY A 149 6.74 10.83 -12.39
N GLY A 150 7.92 10.90 -11.75
CA GLY A 150 9.19 11.16 -12.43
C GLY A 150 9.56 10.06 -13.45
N ARG A 151 9.38 8.78 -13.10
CA ARG A 151 9.62 7.66 -14.05
C ARG A 151 8.65 7.67 -15.23
N MET A 152 7.45 8.22 -15.06
CA MET A 152 6.47 8.38 -16.14
C MET A 152 6.69 9.67 -16.96
N GLY A 153 7.73 10.46 -16.65
CA GLY A 153 8.01 11.73 -17.32
C GLY A 153 7.05 12.86 -16.93
N GLY A 154 6.32 12.71 -15.81
CA GLY A 154 5.42 13.72 -15.26
C GLY A 154 6.17 14.87 -14.56
N GLY A 155 5.47 15.99 -14.39
CA GLY A 155 5.92 17.14 -13.61
C GLY A 155 5.48 17.07 -12.15
N LEU A 156 6.01 17.98 -11.33
CA LEU A 156 5.58 18.12 -9.93
C LEU A 156 4.14 18.64 -9.85
N CYS A 157 3.86 19.76 -10.50
CA CYS A 157 2.56 20.41 -10.58
C CYS A 157 2.42 21.18 -11.89
N ASP A 158 1.20 21.61 -12.22
CA ASP A 158 0.99 22.57 -13.31
C ASP A 158 1.57 23.96 -12.91
N PRO A 159 2.27 24.65 -13.82
CA PRO A 159 2.91 25.93 -13.49
C PRO A 159 1.95 27.13 -13.42
N LEU A 160 0.74 27.03 -13.98
CA LEU A 160 -0.24 28.12 -14.01
C LEU A 160 -1.41 27.86 -13.07
N ASP A 161 -1.77 26.58 -12.88
CA ASP A 161 -2.86 26.16 -11.98
C ASP A 161 -2.45 24.92 -11.16
N PRO A 162 -1.55 25.08 -10.16
CA PRO A 162 -1.05 23.98 -9.34
C PRO A 162 -2.12 23.35 -8.43
N ARG A 163 -3.27 24.02 -8.23
CA ARG A 163 -4.40 23.53 -7.44
C ARG A 163 -5.49 22.89 -8.30
N ALA A 164 -5.38 22.97 -9.63
CA ALA A 164 -6.38 22.53 -10.58
C ALA A 164 -7.77 23.15 -10.33
N GLU A 165 -7.83 24.47 -10.06
CA GLU A 165 -9.09 25.18 -9.83
C GLU A 165 -9.84 25.51 -11.13
N ALA A 166 -9.12 25.73 -12.23
CA ALA A 166 -9.64 26.08 -13.55
C ALA A 166 -9.49 24.94 -14.58
N ARG A 167 -9.01 23.78 -14.16
CA ARG A 167 -8.81 22.59 -15.00
C ARG A 167 -9.18 21.31 -14.23
N PRO A 168 -9.49 20.20 -14.91
CA PRO A 168 -9.55 18.91 -14.23
C PRO A 168 -8.17 18.50 -13.68
N LEU A 169 -8.19 17.66 -12.64
CA LEU A 169 -7.00 16.97 -12.15
C LEU A 169 -6.41 16.08 -13.24
N ASP A 170 -5.09 16.17 -13.43
CA ASP A 170 -4.32 15.37 -14.38
C ASP A 170 -3.18 14.68 -13.62
N ASP A 171 -3.54 13.62 -12.88
CA ASP A 171 -2.62 12.88 -12.02
C ASP A 171 -1.69 11.93 -12.79
N ALA A 172 -1.90 11.78 -14.10
CA ALA A 172 -0.95 11.13 -15.00
C ALA A 172 0.22 12.07 -15.34
N ARG A 173 -0.03 13.38 -15.39
CA ARG A 173 0.95 14.40 -15.74
C ARG A 173 1.59 15.08 -14.53
N TYR A 174 0.84 15.29 -13.45
CA TYR A 174 1.28 16.08 -12.30
C TYR A 174 1.16 15.31 -10.99
N ALA A 175 2.28 15.18 -10.27
CA ALA A 175 2.33 14.44 -9.00
C ALA A 175 1.43 15.05 -7.91
N ILE A 176 1.32 16.38 -7.84
CA ILE A 176 0.48 17.07 -6.86
C ILE A 176 -1.01 16.78 -7.09
N ASP A 177 -1.47 16.71 -8.34
CA ASP A 177 -2.85 16.35 -8.65
C ASP A 177 -3.24 14.96 -8.16
N HIS A 178 -2.28 14.04 -8.03
CA HIS A 178 -2.51 12.69 -7.53
C HIS A 178 -2.93 12.65 -6.05
N PHE A 179 -2.62 13.69 -5.28
CA PHE A 179 -3.02 13.79 -3.88
C PHE A 179 -4.56 13.85 -3.75
N PRO A 180 -5.26 14.88 -4.26
CA PRO A 180 -6.72 14.94 -4.21
C PRO A 180 -7.38 13.90 -5.12
N ALA A 181 -6.78 13.54 -6.26
CA ALA A 181 -7.36 12.54 -7.17
C ALA A 181 -7.43 11.14 -6.53
N LYS A 182 -6.44 10.79 -5.70
CA LYS A 182 -6.32 9.44 -5.15
C LYS A 182 -5.86 9.37 -3.70
N LEU A 183 -4.66 9.85 -3.38
CA LEU A 183 -4.00 9.53 -2.10
C LEU A 183 -4.81 9.98 -0.88
N LEU A 184 -5.45 11.15 -0.95
CA LEU A 184 -6.27 11.67 0.14
C LEU A 184 -7.55 10.84 0.34
N GLY A 185 -8.11 10.24 -0.71
CA GLY A 185 -9.24 9.31 -0.63
C GLY A 185 -8.86 7.93 -0.08
N LEU A 186 -7.58 7.56 -0.09
CA LEU A 186 -7.15 6.22 0.30
C LEU A 186 -7.28 5.94 1.81
N ALA A 187 -7.49 6.94 2.65
CA ALA A 187 -7.60 6.79 4.11
C ALA A 187 -8.93 6.15 4.58
N GLN A 188 -9.86 5.89 3.66
CA GLN A 188 -11.20 5.34 3.94
C GLN A 188 -11.31 3.86 3.61
N GLY A 189 -12.20 3.12 4.29
CA GLY A 189 -12.48 1.72 3.97
C GLY A 189 -11.38 0.75 4.42
N PHE A 190 -10.71 1.05 5.53
CA PHE A 190 -9.89 0.10 6.28
C PHE A 190 -10.80 -0.88 7.05
N GLN A 191 -10.34 -2.11 7.20
CA GLN A 191 -11.12 -3.23 7.74
C GLN A 191 -10.94 -3.44 9.24
N THR A 192 -9.81 -2.99 9.79
CA THR A 192 -9.44 -3.10 11.20
C THR A 192 -9.45 -1.73 11.88
N ALA A 193 -9.70 -1.70 13.19
CA ALA A 193 -9.72 -0.45 13.94
C ALA A 193 -8.31 0.17 13.99
N GLU A 194 -7.28 -0.66 14.22
CA GLU A 194 -5.90 -0.21 14.22
C GLU A 194 -5.41 0.21 12.84
N GLY A 195 -5.81 -0.51 11.77
CA GLY A 195 -5.53 -0.11 10.39
C GLY A 195 -6.11 1.27 10.07
N ALA A 196 -7.39 1.50 10.42
CA ALA A 196 -8.04 2.80 10.26
C ALA A 196 -7.33 3.92 11.04
N ARG A 197 -6.96 3.66 12.30
CA ARG A 197 -6.23 4.63 13.14
C ARG A 197 -4.88 5.02 12.53
N LEU A 198 -4.11 4.04 12.07
CA LEU A 198 -2.83 4.25 11.39
C LEU A 198 -3.01 5.00 10.07
N ALA A 199 -4.07 4.70 9.33
CA ALA A 199 -4.39 5.37 8.07
C ALA A 199 -4.68 6.86 8.28
N GLN A 200 -5.46 7.22 9.30
CA GLN A 200 -5.75 8.63 9.63
C GLN A 200 -4.47 9.39 10.01
N ALA A 201 -3.59 8.78 10.80
CA ALA A 201 -2.30 9.39 11.13
C ALA A 201 -1.42 9.61 9.89
N ARG A 202 -1.45 8.69 8.92
CA ARG A 202 -0.72 8.84 7.65
C ARG A 202 -1.40 9.82 6.69
N HIS A 203 -2.73 9.89 6.71
CA HIS A 203 -3.51 10.85 5.94
C HIS A 203 -3.19 12.29 6.35
N ALA A 204 -3.13 12.58 7.66
CA ALA A 204 -2.74 13.89 8.16
C ALA A 204 -1.35 14.33 7.63
N ARG A 205 -0.41 13.38 7.45
CA ARG A 205 0.91 13.66 6.85
C ARG A 205 0.82 13.95 5.36
N LEU A 206 -0.09 13.31 4.62
CA LEU A 206 -0.32 13.60 3.21
C LEU A 206 -0.88 15.01 3.02
N VAL A 207 -1.87 15.38 3.84
CA VAL A 207 -2.46 16.72 3.84
C VAL A 207 -1.40 17.76 4.17
N ALA A 208 -0.65 17.57 5.26
CA ALA A 208 0.41 18.49 5.66
C ALA A 208 1.49 18.66 4.57
N PHE A 209 1.89 17.58 3.90
CA PHE A 209 2.84 17.68 2.78
C PHE A 209 2.24 18.45 1.60
N HIS A 210 1.02 18.12 1.19
CA HIS A 210 0.35 18.78 0.07
C HIS A 210 0.20 20.28 0.29
N ASP A 211 -0.29 20.67 1.46
CA ASP A 211 -0.54 22.07 1.79
C ASP A 211 0.77 22.84 1.94
N GLY A 212 1.79 22.24 2.58
CA GLY A 212 3.13 22.83 2.68
C GLY A 212 3.80 22.98 1.32
N PHE A 213 3.66 22.01 0.42
CA PHE A 213 4.18 22.10 -0.94
C PHE A 213 3.53 23.27 -1.70
N LEU A 214 2.20 23.40 -1.62
CA LEU A 214 1.47 24.52 -2.24
C LEU A 214 1.88 25.87 -1.66
N GLU A 215 2.13 25.94 -0.35
CA GLU A 215 2.65 27.14 0.31
C GLU A 215 4.04 27.54 -0.22
N GLU A 216 4.98 26.58 -0.29
CA GLU A 216 6.35 26.83 -0.76
C GLU A 216 6.42 27.37 -2.20
N ILE A 217 5.49 26.96 -3.06
CA ILE A 217 5.41 27.46 -4.45
C ILE A 217 4.54 28.72 -4.60
N GLY A 218 4.08 29.32 -3.49
CA GLY A 218 3.25 30.53 -3.51
C GLY A 218 1.80 30.30 -3.94
N ALA A 219 1.32 29.06 -3.90
CA ALA A 219 -0.05 28.65 -4.24
C ALA A 219 -0.89 28.26 -3.01
N ALA A 220 -0.56 28.80 -1.83
CA ALA A 220 -1.34 28.58 -0.63
C ALA A 220 -2.81 28.97 -0.85
N ALA A 221 -3.73 28.22 -0.23
CA ALA A 221 -5.12 28.65 -0.17
C ALA A 221 -5.20 30.04 0.49
N PRO A 222 -6.05 30.95 -0.02
CA PRO A 222 -6.28 32.22 0.66
C PRO A 222 -6.72 31.94 2.10
N ARG A 223 -6.03 32.55 3.07
CA ARG A 223 -6.41 32.45 4.48
C ARG A 223 -7.87 32.91 4.59
N GLN A 224 -8.74 32.07 5.14
CA GLN A 224 -10.06 32.52 5.55
C GLN A 224 -9.83 33.51 6.71
N GLU A 225 -9.93 34.81 6.42
CA GLU A 225 -9.98 35.83 7.45
C GLU A 225 -11.18 35.55 8.33
N THR A 226 -10.92 35.12 9.56
CA THR A 226 -11.94 35.12 10.60
C THR A 226 -12.24 36.59 10.90
N PRO A 227 -13.51 37.03 10.86
CA PRO A 227 -13.83 38.42 11.16
C PRO A 227 -13.33 38.76 12.55
N GLU A 228 -12.46 39.77 12.64
CA GLU A 228 -11.96 40.33 13.87
C GLU A 228 -13.16 40.83 14.69
N GLU A 229 -13.45 40.19 15.82
CA GLU A 229 -14.45 40.68 16.77
C GLU A 229 -14.03 42.09 17.20
N THR A 230 -14.74 43.09 16.67
CA THR A 230 -14.56 44.48 17.06
C THR A 230 -14.98 44.62 18.52
N PRO A 231 -14.10 45.03 19.45
CA PRO A 231 -14.49 45.22 20.84
C PRO A 231 -15.39 46.45 20.94
N ALA A 232 -16.54 46.27 21.59
CA ALA A 232 -17.50 47.33 21.92
C ALA A 232 -17.03 48.18 23.11
#